data_AF-A0A7G9QZZ7-F1
#
_entry.id   AF-A0A7G9QZZ7-F1
#
_cell.length_a   1.000
_cell.length_b   1.000
_cell.length_c   1.000
_cell.angle_alpha   90.00
_cell.angle_beta   90.00
_cell.angle_gamma   90.00
#
_symmetry.space_group_name_H-M   'P 1'
#
loop_
_entity.id
_entity.type
_entity.pdbx_description
1 polymer ?
#
loop_
_entity_poly.entity_id
_entity_poly.type
_entity_poly.pdbx_seq_one_letter_code
_entity_poly.pdbx_strand_id
1 'polypeptide(L)'
;MSTTPPEPTPRPEESTDPERIEEHIAATREDLAATIDALEAKVDVVGRASDRARALRAAATDEVGRPRTAVLAAAAVVVVGLVAAAVVLGRRR
;
A
#
# COMPACT_ATOMS: atom_id res chain seq x y z
N MET A 1 4.74 39.77 29.83
CA MET A 1 5.51 38.56 29.49
C MET A 1 5.85 38.65 28.00
N SER A 2 7.08 39.01 27.65
CA SER A 2 7.52 39.06 26.25
C SER A 2 7.98 37.66 25.85
N THR A 3 7.29 37.02 24.91
CA THR A 3 7.72 35.73 24.35
C THR A 3 8.76 36.00 23.27
N THR A 4 10.04 35.86 23.61
CA THR A 4 11.14 35.84 22.65
C THR A 4 10.91 34.68 21.67
N PRO A 5 10.91 34.91 20.35
CA PRO A 5 10.84 33.84 19.35
C PRO A 5 12.00 32.85 19.54
N PRO A 6 11.78 31.53 19.34
CA PRO A 6 12.86 30.56 19.39
C PRO A 6 13.95 30.97 18.39
N GLU A 7 15.19 31.01 18.87
CA GLU A 7 16.37 31.31 18.06
C GLU A 7 16.44 30.30 16.90
N PRO A 8 16.66 30.74 15.65
CA PRO A 8 16.77 29.83 14.52
C PRO A 8 17.88 28.83 14.79
N THR A 9 17.55 27.54 14.70
CA THR A 9 18.51 26.45 14.88
C THR A 9 19.68 26.68 13.92
N PRO A 10 20.95 26.59 14.38
CA PRO A 10 22.09 26.77 13.50
C PRO A 10 21.99 25.77 12.36
N ARG A 11 21.84 26.29 11.13
CA ARG A 11 21.86 25.46 9.93
C ARG A 11 23.25 24.83 9.85
N PRO A 12 23.36 23.53 9.52
CA PRO A 12 24.67 22.95 9.24
C PRO A 12 25.35 23.84 8.19
N GLU A 13 26.60 24.23 8.45
CA GLU A 13 27.40 25.08 7.57
C GLU A 13 27.47 24.43 6.19
N GLU A 14 26.59 24.87 5.30
CA GLU A 14 26.49 24.38 3.94
C GLU A 14 27.75 24.87 3.24
N SER A 15 28.59 23.91 2.86
CA SER A 15 29.78 24.13 2.07
C SER A 15 29.52 25.08 0.89
N THR A 16 30.14 26.26 0.88
CA THR A 16 30.16 27.16 -0.29
C THR A 16 31.12 26.70 -1.39
N ASP A 17 31.80 25.57 -1.19
CA ASP A 17 32.70 25.00 -2.20
C ASP A 17 31.89 24.42 -3.37
N PRO A 18 32.07 24.92 -4.62
CA PRO A 18 31.27 24.51 -5.76
C PRO A 18 31.34 23.01 -6.06
N GLU A 19 32.53 22.41 -5.95
CA GLU A 19 32.74 20.99 -6.24
C GLU A 19 31.93 20.11 -5.26
N ARG A 20 31.97 20.43 -3.97
CA ARG A 20 31.15 19.74 -2.96
C ARG A 20 29.64 19.94 -3.15
N ILE A 21 29.21 21.10 -3.66
CA ILE A 21 27.79 21.36 -4.00
C ILE A 21 27.36 20.46 -5.18
N GLU A 22 28.19 20.33 -6.21
CA GLU A 22 27.91 19.48 -7.37
C GLU A 22 27.80 18.01 -6.97
N GLU A 23 28.72 17.52 -6.14
CA GLU A 23 28.67 16.17 -5.57
C GLU A 23 27.38 15.93 -4.77
N HIS A 24 26.99 16.88 -3.92
CA HIS A 24 25.76 16.79 -3.15
C HIS A 24 24.51 16.79 -4.03
N ILE A 25 24.49 17.60 -5.09
CA ILE A 25 23.39 17.62 -6.06
C ILE A 25 23.31 16.29 -6.80
N ALA A 26 24.45 15.71 -7.20
CA ALA A 26 24.47 14.40 -7.86
C ALA A 26 23.91 13.31 -6.96
N ALA A 27 24.37 13.23 -5.71
CA ALA A 27 23.87 12.28 -4.72
C ALA A 27 22.36 12.47 -4.44
N THR A 28 21.93 13.72 -4.28
CA THR A 28 20.51 14.03 -4.04
C THR A 28 19.63 13.62 -5.23
N ARG A 29 20.09 13.81 -6.47
CA ARG A 29 19.35 13.37 -7.66
C ARG A 29 19.19 11.85 -7.69
N GLU A 30 20.20 11.11 -7.30
CA GLU A 30 20.14 9.65 -7.20
C GLU A 30 19.15 9.19 -6.12
N ASP A 31 19.20 9.80 -4.94
CA ASP A 31 18.25 9.51 -3.85
C ASP A 31 16.79 9.81 -4.23
N LEU A 32 16.57 10.90 -4.97
CA LEU A 32 15.24 11.25 -5.47
C LEU A 32 14.76 10.26 -6.54
N ALA A 33 15.64 9.85 -7.45
CA ALA A 33 15.30 8.84 -8.46
C ALA A 33 14.88 7.51 -7.80
N ALA A 34 15.66 7.03 -6.82
CA ALA A 34 15.34 5.83 -6.06
C ALA A 34 14.02 5.94 -5.30
N THR A 35 13.71 7.13 -4.77
CA THR A 35 12.44 7.39 -4.09
C THR A 35 11.26 7.37 -5.05
N ILE A 36 11.41 7.96 -6.25
CA ILE A 36 10.37 7.95 -7.29
C ILE A 36 10.11 6.50 -7.74
N ASP A 37 11.15 5.72 -8.00
CA ASP A 37 11.03 4.30 -8.38
C ASP A 37 10.28 3.49 -7.31
N ALA A 38 10.60 3.72 -6.02
CA ALA A 38 9.92 3.06 -4.92
C ALA A 38 8.45 3.47 -4.80
N LEU A 39 8.13 4.74 -5.04
CA LEU A 39 6.75 5.23 -5.06
C LEU A 39 5.97 4.67 -6.25
N GLU A 40 6.56 4.63 -7.44
CA GLU A 40 5.96 4.07 -8.64
C GLU A 40 5.63 2.58 -8.45
N ALA A 41 6.58 1.82 -7.91
CA ALA A 41 6.37 0.42 -7.56
C ALA A 41 5.18 0.24 -6.59
N LYS A 42 5.04 1.14 -5.59
CA LYS A 42 3.94 1.08 -4.63
C LYS A 42 2.59 1.44 -5.27
N VAL A 43 2.57 2.45 -6.14
CA VAL A 43 1.36 2.87 -6.86
C VAL A 43 0.90 1.77 -7.82
N ASP A 44 1.82 1.13 -8.54
CA ASP A 44 1.51 0.02 -9.43
C ASP A 44 0.88 -1.18 -8.69
N VAL A 45 1.40 -1.53 -7.51
CA VAL A 45 0.82 -2.59 -6.68
C VAL A 45 -0.62 -2.26 -6.27
N VAL A 46 -0.90 -1.01 -5.90
CA VAL A 46 -2.26 -0.56 -5.54
C VAL A 46 -3.20 -0.58 -6.74
N GLY A 47 -2.73 -0.14 -7.91
CA GLY A 47 -3.47 -0.24 -9.17
C GLY A 47 -3.83 -1.69 -9.48
N ARG A 48 -2.84 -2.58 -9.52
CA ARG A 48 -3.03 -4.02 -9.76
C ARG A 48 -3.97 -4.68 -8.75
N ALA A 49 -3.90 -4.30 -7.49
CA ALA A 49 -4.81 -4.81 -6.46
C ALA A 49 -6.25 -4.34 -6.68
N SER A 50 -6.42 -3.06 -7.00
CA SER A 50 -7.72 -2.45 -7.28
C SER A 50 -8.39 -3.06 -8.52
N ASP A 51 -7.61 -3.32 -9.57
CA ASP A 51 -8.13 -3.92 -10.81
C ASP A 51 -8.50 -5.38 -10.62
N ARG A 52 -7.69 -6.15 -9.88
CA ARG A 52 -8.08 -7.50 -9.47
C ARG A 52 -9.34 -7.51 -8.63
N ALA A 53 -9.48 -6.59 -7.68
CA ALA A 53 -10.68 -6.48 -6.86
C ALA A 53 -11.93 -6.14 -7.71
N ARG A 54 -11.80 -5.23 -8.69
CA ARG A 54 -12.87 -4.92 -9.64
C ARG A 54 -13.22 -6.11 -10.52
N ALA A 55 -12.24 -6.84 -11.03
CA ALA A 55 -12.46 -8.03 -11.84
C ALA A 55 -13.18 -9.14 -11.05
N LEU A 56 -12.75 -9.38 -9.80
CA LEU A 56 -13.42 -10.33 -8.90
C LEU A 56 -14.84 -9.89 -8.58
N ARG A 57 -15.06 -8.59 -8.31
CA ARG A 57 -16.40 -8.05 -8.08
C ARG A 57 -17.27 -8.24 -9.31
N ALA A 58 -16.80 -7.88 -10.50
CA ALA A 58 -17.53 -8.05 -11.75
C ALA A 58 -17.84 -9.53 -12.06
N ALA A 59 -16.94 -10.46 -11.72
CA ALA A 59 -17.21 -11.89 -11.84
C ALA A 59 -18.25 -12.39 -10.82
N ALA A 60 -18.23 -11.81 -9.62
CA ALA A 60 -19.12 -12.18 -8.52
C ALA A 60 -20.50 -11.53 -8.60
N THR A 61 -20.65 -10.41 -9.30
CA THR A 61 -21.91 -9.66 -9.42
C THR A 61 -22.53 -9.76 -10.81
N ASP A 62 -23.85 -9.71 -10.87
CA ASP A 62 -24.67 -9.61 -12.07
C ASP A 62 -24.66 -8.18 -12.65
N GLU A 63 -25.25 -7.97 -13.83
CA GLU A 63 -25.32 -6.69 -14.57
C GLU A 63 -25.94 -5.54 -13.75
N VAL A 64 -26.75 -5.86 -12.74
CA VAL A 64 -27.38 -4.91 -11.81
C VAL A 64 -26.59 -4.75 -10.48
N GLY A 65 -25.38 -5.30 -10.40
CA GLY A 65 -24.51 -5.22 -9.23
C GLY A 65 -24.89 -6.15 -8.07
N ARG A 66 -25.83 -7.07 -8.27
CA ARG A 66 -26.25 -8.06 -7.26
C ARG A 66 -25.31 -9.26 -7.27
N PRO A 67 -24.90 -9.82 -6.13
CA PRO A 67 -24.09 -11.04 -6.11
C PRO A 67 -24.84 -12.18 -6.83
N ARG A 68 -24.17 -12.85 -7.77
CA ARG A 68 -24.74 -13.96 -8.54
C ARG A 68 -25.16 -15.07 -7.58
N THR A 69 -26.36 -15.63 -7.79
CA THR A 69 -26.92 -16.70 -6.95
C THR A 69 -26.00 -17.92 -6.86
N ALA A 70 -25.32 -18.28 -7.96
CA ALA A 70 -24.31 -19.34 -7.97
C ALA A 70 -23.10 -19.04 -7.07
N VAL A 71 -22.67 -17.78 -6.99
CA VAL A 71 -21.53 -17.35 -6.14
C VAL A 71 -21.93 -17.35 -4.67
N LEU A 72 -23.15 -16.92 -4.35
CA LEU A 72 -23.71 -17.04 -2.99
C LEU A 72 -23.83 -18.51 -2.55
N ALA A 73 -24.34 -19.38 -3.41
CA ALA A 73 -24.45 -20.80 -3.12
C ALA A 73 -23.07 -21.44 -2.89
N ALA A 74 -22.08 -21.14 -3.74
CA ALA A 74 -20.71 -21.62 -3.58
C ALA A 74 -20.08 -21.11 -2.27
N ALA A 75 -20.24 -19.82 -1.95
CA ALA A 75 -19.74 -19.26 -0.69
C ALA A 75 -20.36 -19.93 0.54
N ALA A 76 -21.67 -20.20 0.52
CA ALA A 76 -22.35 -20.91 1.59
C ALA A 76 -21.78 -22.32 1.81
N VAL A 77 -21.53 -23.08 0.74
CA VAL A 77 -20.94 -24.42 0.82
C VAL A 77 -19.54 -24.39 1.44
N VAL A 78 -18.71 -23.42 1.03
CA VAL A 78 -17.35 -23.26 1.58
C VAL A 78 -17.39 -22.95 3.08
N VAL A 79 -18.25 -22.03 3.51
CA VAL A 79 -18.41 -21.69 4.93
C VAL A 79 -18.85 -22.91 5.74
N VAL A 80 -19.86 -23.64 5.25
CA VAL A 80 -20.33 -24.87 5.93
C VAL A 80 -19.21 -25.91 6.02
N GLY A 81 -18.45 -26.10 4.94
CA GLY A 81 -17.31 -27.03 4.92
C GLY A 81 -16.21 -26.64 5.92
N LEU A 82 -15.85 -25.35 5.99
CA LEU A 82 -14.86 -24.84 6.94
C LEU A 82 -15.32 -25.00 8.39
N VAL A 83 -16.58 -24.69 8.68
CA VAL A 83 -17.16 -24.86 10.02
C VAL A 83 -17.17 -26.34 10.40
N ALA A 84 -17.61 -27.23 9.50
CA ALA A 84 -17.60 -28.66 9.74
C ALA A 84 -16.18 -29.19 9.98
N ALA A 85 -15.20 -28.76 9.17
CA ALA A 85 -13.80 -29.13 9.34
C ALA A 85 -13.24 -28.63 10.68
N ALA A 86 -13.51 -27.38 11.06
CA ALA A 86 -13.08 -26.80 12.34
C ALA A 86 -13.70 -27.55 13.53
N VAL A 87 -14.98 -27.89 13.47
CA VAL A 87 -15.66 -28.69 14.51
C VAL A 87 -15.05 -30.09 14.59
N VAL A 88 -14.82 -30.76 13.47
CA VAL A 88 -14.19 -32.09 13.47
C VAL A 88 -12.77 -32.04 14.02
N LEU A 89 -11.99 -31.02 13.66
CA LEU A 89 -10.61 -30.86 14.14
C LEU A 89 -10.57 -30.49 15.63
N GLY A 90 -11.49 -29.66 16.10
CA GLY A 90 -11.67 -29.31 17.51
C GLY A 90 -12.18 -30.47 18.37
N ARG A 91 -12.91 -31.42 17.78
CA ARG A 91 -13.33 -32.67 18.47
C ARG A 91 -12.25 -33.76 18.45
N ARG A 92 -11.20 -33.60 17.65
CA ARG A 92 -10.06 -34.53 17.53
C ARG A 92 -8.83 -34.10 18.33
N ARG A 93 -8.83 -32.89 18.91
CA ARG A 93 -7.86 -32.44 19.92
C ARG A 93 -8.42 -32.71 21.30
#